data_AF-A0A139LGU2-F1
#
_entry.id   AF-A0A139LGU2-F1
#
_cell.length_a   1.000
_cell.length_b   1.000
_cell.length_c   1.000
_cell.angle_alpha   90.00
_cell.angle_beta   90.00
_cell.angle_gamma   90.00
#
_symmetry.space_group_name_H-M   'P 1'
#
loop_
_entity.id
_entity.type
_entity.pdbx_description
1 polymer ?
#
loop_
_entity_poly.entity_id
_entity_poly.type
_entity_poly.pdbx_seq_one_letter_code
_entity_poly.pdbx_strand_id
1 'polypeptide(L)'
;MAQKQSKVEKLLKFLVNNENEKFTKNRDKLDAETATAFEAEVKLIDLCDQIWNQQEVTVAKDFFQAYVDATKANFISICQEAGADPAAIRKRMEDNISAILDEYPNKLVYSSTLVDAVKASGYELSDESRKHLYDVHEEELWKDFVRNKNIPKCERYLTEYADGKYKTEAMIEYNRLLFQTVQKSPSASNFKRFFDHDRLNTFFNGRSKRESMAQALSIYDDYLYGNICKAQAIASIKQAIAEYEQAPYLSPDDKKYTNTLEYKKDSIDYETLKLEVNSPSKLGLIKEYLLTHKYKEFRDKANKLRVPFEQQLIWSNPTTIQAYTHGLLMKSNETKNGKSTQKTYTYDENGRLVSIKEVTEDKGTTTLQTNFLYDSQGNCVEEVQVNQRSMKEVYKRLRAFSTLGVILSDSAFYQSGKLIIRKYHPQLGLLAGETVYEKNIPVSSVINQYNKKGQIIKREETFPLPKDPLPTQVSKQVDIYEYDTYGYLTKITFEKTLVNSDKTSGSLIFLYDEFGNQIDSNAYYEYDSTGRWIQKTDRGDAKNTEKIQIIYQQ
;
A
#
# COMPACT_ATOMS: atom_id res chain seq x y z
N MET A 1 44.43 -74.05 -2.84
CA MET A 1 44.64 -72.60 -2.98
C MET A 1 45.53 -72.29 -4.17
N ALA A 2 46.81 -72.67 -4.21
CA ALA A 2 47.75 -72.35 -5.31
C ALA A 2 47.27 -72.75 -6.72
N GLN A 3 46.70 -73.94 -6.91
CA GLN A 3 46.19 -74.38 -8.23
C GLN A 3 44.97 -73.57 -8.71
N LYS A 4 44.18 -73.00 -7.79
CA LYS A 4 43.00 -72.18 -8.12
C LYS A 4 43.43 -70.77 -8.51
N GLN A 5 44.38 -70.18 -7.78
CA GLN A 5 44.96 -68.86 -8.07
C GLN A 5 45.61 -68.81 -9.46
N SER A 6 46.39 -69.84 -9.81
CA SER A 6 47.02 -69.97 -11.12
C SER A 6 46.04 -69.96 -12.31
N LYS A 7 44.79 -70.39 -12.11
CA LYS A 7 43.76 -70.29 -13.16
C LYS A 7 43.33 -68.83 -13.38
N VAL A 8 43.20 -68.05 -12.31
CA VAL A 8 42.82 -66.62 -12.37
C VAL A 8 43.98 -65.76 -12.89
N GLU A 9 45.23 -66.07 -12.52
CA GLU A 9 46.42 -65.43 -13.10
C GLU A 9 46.51 -65.63 -14.61
N LYS A 10 46.29 -66.86 -15.09
CA LYS A 10 46.26 -67.15 -16.54
C LYS A 10 45.14 -66.39 -17.23
N LEU A 11 43.97 -66.32 -16.60
CA LEU A 11 42.83 -65.58 -17.12
C LEU A 11 43.15 -64.08 -17.28
N LEU A 12 43.71 -63.46 -16.24
CA LEU A 12 44.17 -62.07 -16.27
C LEU A 12 45.23 -61.85 -17.35
N LYS A 13 46.20 -62.76 -17.46
CA LYS A 13 47.27 -62.69 -18.46
C LYS A 13 46.74 -62.73 -19.89
N PHE A 14 45.77 -63.60 -20.17
CA PHE A 14 45.13 -63.65 -21.50
C PHE A 14 44.36 -62.37 -21.81
N LEU A 15 43.68 -61.80 -20.82
CA LEU A 15 42.97 -60.53 -20.99
C LEU A 15 43.93 -59.36 -21.27
N VAL A 16 44.97 -59.20 -20.45
CA VAL A 16 45.95 -58.11 -20.58
C VAL A 16 46.68 -58.17 -21.92
N ASN A 17 47.00 -59.37 -22.41
CA ASN A 17 47.66 -59.58 -23.70
C ASN A 17 46.71 -59.55 -24.91
N ASN A 18 45.43 -59.22 -24.72
CA ASN A 18 44.42 -59.17 -25.78
C ASN A 18 44.23 -60.51 -26.51
N GLU A 19 44.45 -61.63 -25.82
CA GLU A 19 44.31 -62.99 -26.36
C GLU A 19 42.86 -63.49 -26.19
N ASN A 20 41.90 -62.78 -26.81
CA ASN A 20 40.45 -62.92 -26.54
C ASN A 20 39.94 -64.36 -26.68
N GLU A 21 40.31 -65.09 -27.72
CA GLU A 21 39.90 -66.50 -27.87
C GLU A 21 40.39 -67.40 -26.72
N LYS A 22 41.60 -67.13 -26.20
CA LYS A 22 42.15 -67.88 -25.07
C LYS A 22 41.48 -67.43 -23.78
N PHE A 23 41.19 -66.15 -23.62
CA PHE A 23 40.43 -65.63 -22.49
C PHE A 23 39.06 -66.30 -22.38
N THR A 24 38.23 -66.24 -23.43
CA THR A 24 36.88 -66.84 -23.43
C THR A 24 36.93 -68.33 -23.11
N LYS A 25 37.80 -69.09 -23.80
CA LYS A 25 37.96 -70.54 -23.57
C LYS A 25 38.39 -70.89 -22.14
N ASN A 26 39.17 -70.05 -21.48
CA ASN A 26 39.61 -70.30 -20.10
C ASN A 26 38.61 -69.78 -19.07
N ARG A 27 37.86 -68.71 -19.40
CA ARG A 27 36.77 -68.21 -18.58
C ARG A 27 35.62 -69.22 -18.48
N ASP A 28 35.27 -69.86 -19.59
CA ASP A 28 34.23 -70.91 -19.66
C ASP A 28 34.61 -72.18 -18.89
N LYS A 29 35.92 -72.45 -18.77
CA LYS A 29 36.47 -73.61 -18.05
C LYS A 29 36.79 -73.33 -16.58
N LEU A 30 36.51 -72.12 -16.10
CA LEU A 30 36.75 -71.77 -14.71
C LEU A 30 35.70 -72.47 -13.84
N ASP A 31 36.14 -73.38 -12.97
CA ASP A 31 35.24 -74.11 -12.07
C ASP A 31 34.60 -73.17 -11.05
N ALA A 32 33.36 -73.48 -10.66
CA ALA A 32 32.57 -72.67 -9.73
C ALA A 32 33.28 -72.43 -8.39
N GLU A 33 34.02 -73.43 -7.90
CA GLU A 33 34.76 -73.33 -6.64
C GLU A 33 35.90 -72.29 -6.71
N THR A 34 36.57 -72.19 -7.86
CA THR A 34 37.59 -71.16 -8.12
C THR A 34 36.95 -69.79 -8.35
N ALA A 35 35.84 -69.72 -9.09
CA ALA A 35 35.12 -68.47 -9.32
C ALA A 35 34.60 -67.84 -8.01
N THR A 36 34.08 -68.65 -7.09
CA THR A 36 33.67 -68.18 -5.76
C THR A 36 34.85 -67.81 -4.87
N ALA A 37 35.96 -68.54 -4.94
CA ALA A 37 37.16 -68.24 -4.13
C ALA A 37 37.84 -66.91 -4.50
N PHE A 38 37.68 -66.45 -5.74
CA PHE A 38 38.25 -65.21 -6.29
C PHE A 38 37.16 -64.32 -6.91
N GLU A 39 35.99 -64.25 -6.26
CA GLU A 39 34.81 -63.59 -6.81
C GLU A 39 35.06 -62.12 -7.17
N ALA A 40 35.77 -61.38 -6.32
CA ALA A 40 36.06 -59.96 -6.53
C ALA A 40 37.00 -59.75 -7.74
N GLU A 41 38.03 -60.57 -7.87
CA GLU A 41 39.02 -60.49 -8.94
C GLU A 41 38.46 -60.97 -10.28
N VAL A 42 37.71 -62.07 -10.27
CA VAL A 42 37.01 -62.58 -11.47
C VAL A 42 36.00 -61.56 -11.95
N LYS A 43 35.23 -60.93 -11.06
CA LYS A 43 34.29 -59.85 -11.42
C LYS A 43 35.02 -58.66 -12.04
N LEU A 44 36.14 -58.23 -11.47
CA LEU A 44 36.95 -57.14 -12.05
C LEU A 44 37.48 -57.49 -13.45
N ILE A 45 38.00 -58.70 -13.62
CA ILE A 45 38.51 -59.22 -14.90
C ILE A 45 37.38 -59.27 -15.94
N ASP A 46 36.20 -59.74 -15.56
CA ASP A 46 35.03 -59.80 -16.45
C ASP A 46 34.58 -58.41 -16.89
N LEU A 47 34.57 -57.42 -15.98
CA LEU A 47 34.25 -56.03 -16.32
C LEU A 47 35.29 -55.40 -17.25
N CYS A 48 36.57 -55.74 -17.07
CA CYS A 48 37.63 -55.29 -17.98
C CYS A 48 37.43 -55.90 -19.38
N ASP A 49 37.07 -57.18 -19.50
CA ASP A 49 36.76 -57.81 -20.80
C ASP A 49 35.53 -57.20 -21.47
N GLN A 50 34.46 -56.99 -20.71
CA GLN A 50 33.22 -56.36 -21.19
C GLN A 50 33.49 -54.99 -21.80
N ILE A 51 34.38 -54.19 -21.20
CA ILE A 51 34.69 -52.85 -21.68
C ILE A 51 35.76 -52.86 -22.77
N TRP A 52 36.84 -53.60 -22.61
CA TRP A 52 37.95 -53.60 -23.57
C TRP A 52 37.62 -54.32 -24.88
N ASN A 53 36.82 -55.40 -24.82
CA ASN A 53 36.60 -56.31 -25.95
C ASN A 53 35.16 -56.37 -26.42
N GLN A 54 34.18 -56.27 -25.51
CA GLN A 54 32.75 -56.40 -25.85
C GLN A 54 32.06 -55.05 -26.08
N GLN A 55 32.75 -53.93 -25.81
CA GLN A 55 32.21 -52.56 -25.94
C GLN A 55 30.93 -52.33 -25.11
N GLU A 56 30.79 -53.05 -23.99
CA GLU A 56 29.64 -52.93 -23.09
C GLU A 56 29.80 -51.69 -22.20
N VAL A 57 29.37 -50.54 -22.70
CA VAL A 57 29.55 -49.23 -22.07
C VAL A 57 28.77 -49.05 -20.76
N THR A 58 27.74 -49.86 -20.51
CA THR A 58 26.83 -49.72 -19.37
C THR A 58 27.41 -50.20 -18.04
N VAL A 59 28.43 -51.06 -18.09
CA VAL A 59 29.05 -51.68 -16.90
C VAL A 59 30.22 -50.86 -16.33
N ALA A 60 30.57 -49.73 -16.97
CA ALA A 60 31.67 -48.86 -16.56
C ALA A 60 31.53 -48.32 -15.14
N LYS A 61 30.29 -48.08 -14.69
CA LYS A 61 30.01 -47.66 -13.31
C LYS A 61 30.36 -48.74 -12.28
N ASP A 62 30.24 -50.02 -12.66
CA ASP A 62 30.45 -51.16 -11.75
C ASP A 62 31.94 -51.45 -11.56
N PHE A 63 32.78 -50.99 -12.49
CA PHE A 63 34.24 -51.12 -12.42
C PHE A 63 34.82 -50.48 -11.15
N PHE A 64 34.38 -49.28 -10.78
CA PHE A 64 34.99 -48.55 -9.66
C PHE A 64 34.89 -49.33 -8.34
N GLN A 65 33.71 -49.86 -8.02
CA GLN A 65 33.52 -50.70 -6.83
C GLN A 65 34.26 -52.02 -6.97
N ALA A 66 34.17 -52.69 -8.13
CA ALA A 66 34.84 -53.96 -8.35
C ALA A 66 36.37 -53.85 -8.19
N TYR A 67 36.97 -52.74 -8.64
CA TYR A 67 38.39 -52.49 -8.48
C TYR A 67 38.77 -52.27 -7.01
N VAL A 68 37.99 -51.49 -6.26
CA VAL A 68 38.20 -51.28 -4.82
C VAL A 68 38.08 -52.61 -4.05
N ASP A 69 37.10 -53.44 -4.37
CA ASP A 69 36.90 -54.73 -3.70
C ASP A 69 38.02 -55.73 -4.05
N ALA A 70 38.39 -55.82 -5.32
CA ALA A 70 39.44 -56.73 -5.79
C ALA A 70 40.83 -56.35 -5.23
N THR A 71 41.14 -55.05 -5.14
CA THR A 71 42.42 -54.58 -4.56
C THR A 71 42.52 -54.79 -3.06
N LYS A 72 41.39 -54.79 -2.33
CA LYS A 72 41.34 -55.21 -0.91
C LYS A 72 41.49 -56.72 -0.73
N ALA A 73 41.20 -57.50 -1.76
CA ALA A 73 41.34 -58.95 -1.79
C ALA A 73 42.76 -59.34 -2.29
N ASN A 74 42.86 -60.18 -3.31
CA ASN A 74 44.11 -60.79 -3.79
C ASN A 74 44.58 -60.22 -5.15
N PHE A 75 43.90 -59.23 -5.72
CA PHE A 75 44.16 -58.76 -7.08
C PHE A 75 45.62 -58.31 -7.30
N ILE A 76 46.22 -57.63 -6.32
CA ILE A 76 47.62 -57.19 -6.41
C ILE A 76 48.57 -58.39 -6.50
N SER A 77 48.34 -59.44 -5.70
CA SER A 77 49.12 -60.68 -5.75
C SER A 77 48.96 -61.38 -7.10
N ILE A 78 47.71 -61.47 -7.60
CA ILE A 78 47.41 -62.08 -8.90
C ILE A 78 48.10 -61.33 -10.04
N CYS A 79 48.12 -59.99 -10.00
CA CYS A 79 48.82 -59.20 -11.01
C CYS A 79 50.33 -59.46 -11.01
N GLN A 80 50.95 -59.50 -9.83
CA GLN A 80 52.39 -59.80 -9.69
C GLN A 80 52.74 -61.17 -10.27
N GLU A 81 51.97 -62.20 -9.94
CA GLU A 81 52.20 -63.57 -10.42
C GLU A 81 51.88 -63.75 -11.92
N ALA A 82 50.89 -63.01 -12.44
CA ALA A 82 50.57 -62.98 -13.87
C ALA A 82 51.59 -62.20 -14.72
N GLY A 83 52.46 -61.40 -14.10
CA GLY A 83 53.36 -60.47 -14.79
C GLY A 83 52.65 -59.27 -15.39
N ALA A 84 51.52 -58.85 -14.79
CA ALA A 84 50.73 -57.69 -15.19
C ALA A 84 50.93 -56.53 -14.21
N ASP A 85 50.91 -55.29 -14.73
CA ASP A 85 50.96 -54.09 -13.90
C ASP A 85 49.54 -53.62 -13.53
N PRO A 86 49.14 -53.63 -12.24
CA PRO A 86 47.85 -53.11 -11.80
C PRO A 86 47.60 -51.66 -12.23
N ALA A 87 48.64 -50.83 -12.25
CA ALA A 87 48.52 -49.42 -12.64
C ALA A 87 48.23 -49.28 -14.14
N ALA A 88 48.84 -50.12 -14.99
CA ALA A 88 48.55 -50.17 -16.41
C ALA A 88 47.11 -50.65 -16.70
N ILE A 89 46.62 -51.67 -15.96
CA ILE A 89 45.23 -52.14 -16.07
C ILE A 89 44.25 -51.02 -15.69
N ARG A 90 44.51 -50.37 -14.55
CA ARG A 90 43.74 -49.23 -14.07
C ARG A 90 43.69 -48.11 -15.11
N LYS A 91 44.86 -47.69 -15.60
CA LYS A 91 44.98 -46.63 -16.60
C LYS A 91 44.23 -46.98 -17.89
N ARG A 92 44.43 -48.19 -18.42
CA ARG A 92 43.71 -48.65 -19.62
C ARG A 92 42.20 -48.58 -19.42
N MET A 93 41.71 -48.93 -18.24
CA MET A 93 40.29 -48.84 -17.95
C MET A 93 39.79 -47.40 -17.86
N GLU A 94 40.49 -46.54 -17.11
CA GLU A 94 40.15 -45.12 -17.01
C GLU A 94 40.16 -44.41 -18.37
N ASP A 95 41.11 -44.74 -19.26
CA ASP A 95 41.18 -44.25 -20.64
C ASP A 95 39.96 -44.69 -21.48
N ASN A 96 39.56 -45.97 -21.37
CA ASN A 96 38.38 -46.48 -22.08
C ASN A 96 37.08 -45.85 -21.56
N ILE A 97 36.92 -45.70 -20.24
CA ILE A 97 35.75 -45.04 -19.65
C ILE A 97 35.67 -43.57 -20.10
N SER A 98 36.81 -42.89 -20.22
CA SER A 98 36.88 -41.51 -20.73
C SER A 98 36.47 -41.44 -22.20
N ALA A 99 36.98 -42.34 -23.06
CA ALA A 99 36.58 -42.41 -24.46
C ALA A 99 35.07 -42.70 -24.63
N ILE A 100 34.53 -43.61 -23.81
CA ILE A 100 33.09 -43.90 -23.79
C ILE A 100 32.28 -42.66 -23.39
N LEU A 101 32.72 -41.94 -22.35
CA LEU A 101 32.08 -40.71 -21.91
C LEU A 101 32.02 -39.66 -23.03
N ASP A 102 33.07 -39.55 -23.84
CA ASP A 102 33.15 -38.62 -24.95
C ASP A 102 32.19 -38.94 -26.11
N GLU A 103 31.90 -40.21 -26.35
CA GLU A 103 31.01 -40.66 -27.43
C GLU A 103 29.55 -40.86 -26.97
N TYR A 104 29.30 -40.88 -25.65
CA TYR A 104 27.99 -41.22 -25.11
C TYR A 104 26.91 -40.18 -25.48
N PRO A 105 25.76 -40.57 -26.07
CA PRO A 105 24.75 -39.62 -26.54
C PRO A 105 24.16 -38.71 -25.45
N ASN A 106 23.99 -39.24 -24.23
CA ASN A 106 23.51 -38.47 -23.08
C ASN A 106 24.61 -38.31 -22.04
N LYS A 107 25.61 -37.48 -22.38
CA LYS A 107 26.78 -37.22 -21.54
C LYS A 107 26.42 -36.78 -20.13
N LEU A 108 25.37 -36.00 -19.93
CA LEU A 108 24.94 -35.56 -18.59
C LEU A 108 24.52 -36.75 -17.72
N VAL A 109 23.64 -37.62 -18.21
CA VAL A 109 23.17 -38.78 -17.43
C VAL A 109 24.32 -39.76 -17.17
N TYR A 110 25.16 -39.99 -18.18
CA TYR A 110 26.28 -40.91 -18.05
C TYR A 110 27.35 -40.38 -17.08
N SER A 111 27.78 -39.14 -17.25
CA SER A 111 28.72 -38.49 -16.34
C SER A 111 28.20 -38.41 -14.90
N SER A 112 26.91 -38.10 -14.68
CA SER A 112 26.29 -38.18 -13.34
C SER A 112 26.45 -39.58 -12.75
N THR A 113 26.15 -40.61 -13.53
CA THR A 113 26.25 -42.02 -13.09
C THR A 113 27.68 -42.38 -12.69
N LEU A 114 28.67 -41.95 -13.48
CA LEU A 114 30.08 -42.19 -13.20
C LEU A 114 30.55 -41.41 -11.96
N VAL A 115 30.18 -40.13 -11.83
CA VAL A 115 30.51 -39.30 -10.65
C VAL A 115 29.93 -39.91 -9.39
N ASP A 116 28.68 -40.37 -9.42
CA ASP A 116 28.04 -41.01 -8.28
C ASP A 116 28.71 -42.35 -7.93
N ALA A 117 29.08 -43.15 -8.93
CA ALA A 117 29.77 -44.42 -8.72
C ALA A 117 31.18 -44.25 -8.14
N VAL A 118 31.94 -43.24 -8.60
CA VAL A 118 33.26 -42.88 -8.05
C VAL A 118 33.12 -42.44 -6.58
N LYS A 119 32.15 -41.55 -6.29
CA LYS A 119 31.87 -41.10 -4.91
C LYS A 119 31.45 -42.26 -3.99
N ALA A 120 30.57 -43.14 -4.46
CA ALA A 120 30.03 -44.25 -3.67
C ALA A 120 31.09 -45.31 -3.36
N SER A 121 31.99 -45.59 -4.30
CA SER A 121 33.03 -46.60 -4.14
C SER A 121 34.25 -46.12 -3.35
N GLY A 122 34.48 -44.80 -3.28
CA GLY A 122 35.72 -44.24 -2.76
C GLY A 122 36.92 -44.50 -3.68
N TYR A 123 36.66 -44.78 -4.96
CA TYR A 123 37.70 -45.00 -5.96
C TYR A 123 38.45 -43.70 -6.23
N GLU A 124 39.78 -43.73 -6.11
CA GLU A 124 40.63 -42.61 -6.49
C GLU A 124 40.83 -42.66 -8.01
N LEU A 125 40.43 -41.64 -8.76
CA LEU A 125 40.75 -41.51 -10.19
C LEU A 125 42.18 -40.98 -10.38
N SER A 126 42.83 -41.26 -11.52
CA SER A 126 44.01 -40.49 -11.94
C SER A 126 43.67 -39.00 -12.06
N ASP A 127 44.67 -38.11 -11.97
CA ASP A 127 44.42 -36.67 -12.06
C ASP A 127 43.84 -36.29 -13.44
N GLU A 128 44.30 -36.96 -14.51
CA GLU A 128 43.79 -36.77 -15.87
C GLU A 128 42.32 -37.18 -16.01
N SER A 129 41.97 -38.41 -15.60
CA SER A 129 40.60 -38.91 -15.71
C SER A 129 39.64 -38.22 -14.75
N ARG A 130 40.11 -37.84 -13.56
CA ARG A 130 39.35 -37.00 -12.62
C ARG A 130 39.02 -35.67 -13.29
N LYS A 131 40.02 -34.96 -13.80
CA LYS A 131 39.82 -33.68 -14.47
C LYS A 131 38.83 -33.81 -15.63
N HIS A 132 39.03 -34.79 -16.52
CA HIS A 132 38.17 -34.99 -17.67
C HIS A 132 36.71 -35.29 -17.29
N LEU A 133 36.46 -36.24 -16.38
CA LEU A 133 35.11 -36.60 -15.94
C LEU A 133 34.37 -35.40 -15.35
N TYR A 134 35.00 -34.65 -14.44
CA TYR A 134 34.36 -33.51 -13.78
C TYR A 134 34.18 -32.32 -14.73
N ASP A 135 35.11 -32.08 -15.67
CA ASP A 135 34.98 -31.03 -16.69
C ASP A 135 33.79 -31.32 -17.63
N VAL A 136 33.66 -32.55 -18.14
CA VAL A 136 32.53 -32.97 -18.99
C VAL A 136 31.22 -32.90 -18.20
N HIS A 137 31.22 -33.38 -16.96
CA HIS A 137 30.01 -33.36 -16.14
C HIS A 137 29.54 -31.93 -15.86
N GLU A 138 30.47 -31.03 -15.49
CA GLU A 138 30.16 -29.63 -15.23
C GLU A 138 29.59 -28.94 -16.49
N GLU A 139 30.25 -29.15 -17.64
CA GLU A 139 29.86 -28.53 -18.90
C GLU A 139 28.44 -28.96 -19.33
N GLU A 140 28.14 -30.25 -19.24
CA GLU A 140 26.83 -30.78 -19.62
C GLU A 140 25.73 -30.38 -18.61
N LEU A 141 26.07 -30.29 -17.32
CA LEU A 141 25.14 -29.79 -16.30
C LEU A 141 24.82 -28.30 -16.53
N TRP A 142 25.83 -27.51 -16.89
CA TRP A 142 25.65 -26.11 -17.25
C TRP A 142 24.81 -25.95 -18.52
N LYS A 143 25.06 -26.73 -19.58
CA LYS A 143 24.26 -26.74 -20.80
C LYS A 143 22.78 -27.06 -20.51
N ASP A 144 22.51 -28.04 -19.67
CA ASP A 144 21.14 -28.41 -19.28
C ASP A 144 20.41 -27.28 -18.52
N PHE A 145 21.13 -26.57 -17.65
CA PHE A 145 20.61 -25.38 -16.98
C PHE A 145 20.31 -24.26 -17.99
N VAL A 146 21.26 -23.92 -18.87
CA VAL A 146 21.11 -22.83 -19.85
C VAL A 146 19.96 -23.09 -20.82
N ARG A 147 19.74 -24.34 -21.22
CA ARG A 147 18.66 -24.74 -22.14
C ARG A 147 17.26 -24.49 -21.58
N ASN A 148 17.08 -24.67 -20.27
CA ASN A 148 15.81 -24.48 -19.59
C ASN A 148 16.03 -23.91 -18.19
N LYS A 149 16.34 -22.60 -18.15
CA LYS A 149 16.68 -21.88 -16.93
C LYS A 149 15.53 -21.93 -15.93
N ASN A 150 15.77 -22.56 -14.79
CA ASN A 150 14.86 -22.56 -13.66
C ASN A 150 15.66 -22.66 -12.34
N ILE A 151 15.00 -22.32 -11.24
CA ILE A 151 15.63 -22.25 -9.92
C ILE A 151 16.21 -23.62 -9.51
N PRO A 152 15.46 -24.75 -9.54
CA PRO A 152 16.00 -26.06 -9.16
C PRO A 152 17.28 -26.46 -9.90
N LYS A 153 17.34 -26.22 -11.21
CA LYS A 153 18.54 -26.54 -12.01
C LYS A 153 19.73 -25.65 -11.65
N CYS A 154 19.48 -24.37 -11.39
CA CYS A 154 20.54 -23.47 -10.95
C CYS A 154 21.07 -23.85 -9.56
N GLU A 155 20.17 -24.18 -8.63
CA GLU A 155 20.52 -24.65 -7.29
C GLU A 155 21.32 -25.95 -7.35
N ARG A 156 20.95 -26.88 -8.25
CA ARG A 156 21.70 -28.11 -8.52
C ARG A 156 23.13 -27.80 -8.97
N TYR A 157 23.30 -27.00 -10.03
CA TYR A 157 24.63 -26.62 -10.54
C TYR A 157 25.49 -25.97 -9.44
N LEU A 158 24.92 -24.99 -8.72
CA LEU A 158 25.62 -24.28 -7.66
C LEU A 158 25.94 -25.18 -6.45
N THR A 159 25.20 -26.26 -6.23
CA THR A 159 25.48 -27.22 -5.15
C THR A 159 26.57 -28.20 -5.54
N GLU A 160 26.53 -28.73 -6.76
CA GLU A 160 27.53 -29.69 -7.27
C GLU A 160 28.88 -29.01 -7.58
N TYR A 161 28.85 -27.76 -8.04
CA TYR A 161 30.03 -27.00 -8.48
C TYR A 161 30.08 -25.61 -7.84
N ALA A 162 30.32 -25.56 -6.52
CA ALA A 162 30.30 -24.29 -5.77
C ALA A 162 31.35 -23.28 -6.24
N ASP A 163 32.50 -23.78 -6.70
CA ASP A 163 33.62 -23.03 -7.29
C ASP A 163 33.87 -23.42 -8.75
N GLY A 164 32.80 -23.85 -9.44
CA GLY A 164 32.84 -24.24 -10.85
C GLY A 164 33.19 -23.10 -11.81
N LYS A 165 33.55 -23.49 -13.03
CA LYS A 165 33.88 -22.61 -14.15
C LYS A 165 32.81 -21.56 -14.44
N TYR A 166 31.53 -21.90 -14.29
CA TYR A 166 30.39 -21.03 -14.60
C TYR A 166 29.72 -20.44 -13.35
N LYS A 167 30.42 -20.43 -12.20
CA LYS A 167 29.90 -19.88 -10.93
C LYS A 167 29.35 -18.46 -11.08
N THR A 168 30.08 -17.59 -11.75
CA THR A 168 29.72 -16.17 -11.90
C THR A 168 28.40 -16.02 -12.66
N GLU A 169 28.30 -16.68 -13.81
CA GLU A 169 27.13 -16.69 -14.67
C GLU A 169 25.92 -17.32 -13.96
N ALA A 170 26.14 -18.43 -13.25
CA ALA A 170 25.11 -19.10 -12.45
C ALA A 170 24.54 -18.18 -11.36
N MET A 171 25.39 -17.47 -10.62
CA MET A 171 24.94 -16.53 -9.57
C MET A 171 24.14 -15.35 -10.12
N ILE A 172 24.57 -14.80 -11.27
CA ILE A 172 23.86 -13.71 -11.95
C ILE A 172 22.48 -14.19 -12.41
N GLU A 173 22.40 -15.33 -13.09
CA GLU A 173 21.13 -15.89 -13.55
C GLU A 173 20.24 -16.32 -12.38
N TYR A 174 20.81 -16.80 -11.29
CA TYR A 174 20.03 -17.17 -10.11
C TYR A 174 19.34 -15.94 -9.48
N ASN A 175 20.07 -14.83 -9.33
CA ASN A 175 19.50 -13.55 -8.89
C ASN A 175 18.34 -13.13 -9.80
N ARG A 176 18.53 -13.24 -11.12
CA ARG A 176 17.52 -12.89 -12.12
C ARG A 176 16.26 -13.77 -12.02
N LEU A 177 16.41 -15.08 -11.83
CA LEU A 177 15.30 -16.02 -11.67
C LEU A 177 14.48 -15.74 -10.39
N LEU A 178 15.16 -15.46 -9.27
CA LEU A 178 14.47 -15.06 -8.04
C LEU A 178 13.74 -13.71 -8.21
N PHE A 179 14.36 -12.76 -8.91
CA PHE A 179 13.72 -11.48 -9.21
C PHE A 179 12.46 -11.66 -10.09
N GLN A 180 12.54 -12.47 -11.15
CA GLN A 180 11.38 -12.78 -11.99
C GLN A 180 10.25 -13.46 -11.21
N THR A 181 10.58 -14.22 -10.15
CA THR A 181 9.60 -14.85 -9.27
C THR A 181 8.84 -13.80 -8.45
N VAL A 182 9.54 -12.79 -7.89
CA VAL A 182 8.87 -11.69 -7.18
C VAL A 182 8.04 -10.83 -8.12
N GLN A 183 8.45 -10.66 -9.39
CA GLN A 183 7.66 -9.93 -10.39
C GLN A 183 6.35 -10.65 -10.76
N LYS A 184 6.42 -11.96 -11.03
CA LYS A 184 5.26 -12.73 -11.52
C LYS A 184 4.28 -13.11 -10.41
N SER A 185 4.79 -13.37 -9.22
CA SER A 185 3.98 -13.83 -8.08
C SER A 185 4.47 -13.18 -6.77
N PRO A 186 4.21 -11.87 -6.57
CA PRO A 186 4.57 -11.19 -5.32
C PRO A 186 3.97 -11.89 -4.10
N SER A 187 4.81 -12.28 -3.15
CA SER A 187 4.40 -12.90 -1.88
C SER A 187 5.49 -12.73 -0.83
N ALA A 188 5.11 -12.70 0.46
CA ALA A 188 6.07 -12.60 1.55
C ALA A 188 7.20 -13.66 1.47
N SER A 189 6.86 -14.90 1.12
CA SER A 189 7.84 -15.99 0.94
C SER A 189 8.81 -15.72 -0.23
N ASN A 190 8.30 -15.24 -1.37
CA ASN A 190 9.14 -14.94 -2.53
C ASN A 190 10.07 -13.75 -2.26
N PHE A 191 9.59 -12.70 -1.59
CA PHE A 191 10.43 -11.59 -1.16
C PHE A 191 11.50 -12.03 -0.18
N LYS A 192 11.14 -12.86 0.82
CA LYS A 192 12.11 -13.42 1.77
C LYS A 192 13.19 -14.21 1.04
N ARG A 193 12.81 -15.10 0.11
CA ARG A 193 13.74 -15.90 -0.70
C ARG A 193 14.63 -15.02 -1.58
N PHE A 194 14.14 -13.88 -2.05
CA PHE A 194 14.94 -12.93 -2.83
C PHE A 194 15.89 -12.13 -1.94
N PHE A 195 15.40 -11.44 -0.90
CA PHE A 195 16.18 -10.49 -0.10
C PHE A 195 17.15 -11.16 0.87
N ASP A 196 16.73 -12.26 1.52
CA ASP A 196 17.52 -12.95 2.56
C ASP A 196 18.44 -14.03 1.98
N HIS A 197 18.72 -13.99 0.67
CA HIS A 197 19.50 -15.04 0.04
C HIS A 197 21.00 -14.90 0.35
N ASP A 198 21.48 -15.56 1.41
CA ASP A 198 22.86 -15.45 1.92
C ASP A 198 23.92 -15.63 0.83
N ARG A 199 23.85 -16.72 0.05
CA ARG A 199 24.85 -17.01 -0.98
C ARG A 199 24.99 -15.91 -2.03
N LEU A 200 23.88 -15.32 -2.47
CA LEU A 200 23.87 -14.23 -3.44
C LEU A 200 24.32 -12.93 -2.80
N ASN A 201 23.87 -12.65 -1.57
CA ASN A 201 24.29 -11.47 -0.84
C ASN A 201 25.80 -11.46 -0.59
N THR A 202 26.40 -12.60 -0.29
CA THR A 202 27.86 -12.75 -0.20
C THR A 202 28.53 -12.56 -1.56
N PHE A 203 28.04 -13.22 -2.62
CA PHE A 203 28.61 -13.11 -3.97
C PHE A 203 28.65 -11.66 -4.50
N PHE A 204 27.56 -10.91 -4.31
CA PHE A 204 27.48 -9.51 -4.75
C PHE A 204 28.11 -8.51 -3.78
N ASN A 205 28.74 -8.94 -2.69
CA ASN A 205 29.27 -8.07 -1.63
C ASN A 205 28.21 -7.15 -1.01
N GLY A 206 27.04 -7.71 -0.74
CA GLY A 206 25.90 -7.06 -0.11
C GLY A 206 24.65 -7.04 -0.99
N ARG A 207 23.48 -7.10 -0.34
CA ARG A 207 22.16 -7.04 -1.00
C ARG A 207 22.01 -5.82 -1.90
N SER A 208 22.48 -4.65 -1.48
CA SER A 208 22.32 -3.39 -2.21
C SER A 208 23.03 -3.36 -3.57
N LYS A 209 24.03 -4.21 -3.80
CA LYS A 209 24.78 -4.29 -5.06
C LYS A 209 24.17 -5.24 -6.08
N ARG A 210 23.11 -5.95 -5.72
CA ARG A 210 22.42 -6.88 -6.63
C ARG A 210 21.67 -6.10 -7.70
N GLU A 211 21.77 -6.58 -8.93
CA GLU A 211 20.96 -6.06 -10.03
C GLU A 211 19.46 -6.18 -9.69
N SER A 212 18.66 -5.21 -10.16
CA SER A 212 17.21 -5.13 -9.93
C SER A 212 16.78 -4.92 -8.47
N MET A 213 17.69 -4.61 -7.55
CA MET A 213 17.35 -4.39 -6.13
C MET A 213 16.35 -3.24 -5.94
N ALA A 214 16.55 -2.10 -6.58
CA ALA A 214 15.62 -0.96 -6.52
C ALA A 214 14.22 -1.32 -7.06
N GLN A 215 14.15 -2.11 -8.13
CA GLN A 215 12.88 -2.58 -8.69
C GLN A 215 12.20 -3.58 -7.73
N ALA A 216 12.95 -4.48 -7.10
CA ALA A 216 12.42 -5.42 -6.13
C ALA A 216 11.85 -4.71 -4.88
N LEU A 217 12.54 -3.67 -4.38
CA LEU A 217 12.05 -2.82 -3.30
C LEU A 217 10.75 -2.10 -3.70
N SER A 218 10.71 -1.54 -4.92
CA SER A 218 9.50 -0.94 -5.47
C SER A 218 8.32 -1.91 -5.54
N ILE A 219 8.53 -3.15 -5.98
CA ILE A 219 7.47 -4.17 -6.05
C ILE A 219 7.04 -4.61 -4.64
N TYR A 220 7.98 -4.66 -3.69
CA TYR A 220 7.67 -4.99 -2.30
C TYR A 220 6.82 -3.90 -1.63
N ASP A 221 7.13 -2.63 -1.87
CA ASP A 221 6.33 -1.48 -1.44
C ASP A 221 4.90 -1.55 -2.00
N ASP A 222 4.77 -1.76 -3.31
CA ASP A 222 3.47 -1.90 -3.98
C ASP A 222 2.67 -3.12 -3.46
N TYR A 223 3.35 -4.23 -3.16
CA TYR A 223 2.74 -5.43 -2.58
C TYR A 223 2.16 -5.16 -1.18
N LEU A 224 2.95 -4.56 -0.28
CA LEU A 224 2.52 -4.26 1.08
C LEU A 224 1.37 -3.26 1.08
N TYR A 225 1.48 -2.18 0.28
CA TYR A 225 0.38 -1.22 0.15
C TYR A 225 -0.87 -1.86 -0.47
N GLY A 226 -0.70 -2.74 -1.46
CA GLY A 226 -1.78 -3.53 -2.04
C GLY A 226 -2.54 -4.37 -1.01
N ASN A 227 -1.85 -4.92 0.01
CA ASN A 227 -2.51 -5.64 1.10
C ASN A 227 -3.39 -4.72 1.96
N ILE A 228 -2.94 -3.49 2.23
CA ILE A 228 -3.74 -2.47 2.93
C ILE A 228 -5.00 -2.12 2.13
N CYS A 229 -4.89 -1.98 0.81
CA CYS A 229 -6.03 -1.68 -0.06
C CYS A 229 -7.05 -2.83 -0.14
N LYS A 230 -6.61 -4.08 -0.07
CA LYS A 230 -7.48 -5.28 -0.14
C LYS A 230 -8.14 -5.61 1.19
N ALA A 231 -7.55 -5.23 2.32
CA ALA A 231 -8.11 -5.49 3.64
C ALA A 231 -9.44 -4.73 3.82
N GLN A 232 -10.44 -5.41 4.40
CA GLN A 232 -11.79 -4.88 4.59
C GLN A 232 -12.12 -4.63 6.07
N ALA A 233 -11.77 -5.55 6.96
CA ALA A 233 -12.01 -5.40 8.38
C ALA A 233 -11.01 -4.42 9.01
N ILE A 234 -11.48 -3.58 9.95
CA ILE A 234 -10.66 -2.58 10.65
C ILE A 234 -9.38 -3.21 11.23
N ALA A 235 -9.51 -4.35 11.90
CA ALA A 235 -8.36 -5.08 12.49
C ALA A 235 -7.35 -5.53 11.42
N SER A 236 -7.82 -6.07 10.29
CA SER A 236 -6.96 -6.49 9.18
C SER A 236 -6.26 -5.31 8.51
N ILE A 237 -6.93 -4.16 8.40
CA ILE A 237 -6.33 -2.95 7.84
C ILE A 237 -5.25 -2.42 8.78
N LYS A 238 -5.52 -2.35 10.09
CA LYS A 238 -4.52 -1.93 11.11
C LYS A 238 -3.30 -2.85 11.09
N GLN A 239 -3.51 -4.16 10.98
CA GLN A 239 -2.43 -5.13 10.86
C GLN A 239 -1.59 -4.90 9.59
N ALA A 240 -2.23 -4.73 8.43
CA ALA A 240 -1.52 -4.48 7.18
C ALA A 240 -0.74 -3.14 7.19
N ILE A 241 -1.27 -2.10 7.86
CA ILE A 241 -0.58 -0.82 8.05
C ILE A 241 0.68 -1.04 8.91
N ALA A 242 0.55 -1.77 10.03
CA ALA A 242 1.69 -2.07 10.89
C ALA A 242 2.79 -2.87 10.15
N GLU A 243 2.39 -3.84 9.32
CA GLU A 243 3.32 -4.60 8.47
C GLU A 243 4.06 -3.73 7.45
N TYR A 244 3.38 -2.74 6.85
CA TYR A 244 4.00 -1.77 5.95
C TYR A 244 4.95 -0.81 6.69
N GLU A 245 4.55 -0.34 7.87
CA GLU A 245 5.36 0.56 8.69
C GLU A 245 6.63 -0.14 9.20
N GLN A 246 6.51 -1.39 9.62
CA GLN A 246 7.59 -2.23 10.15
C GLN A 246 8.28 -3.07 9.07
N ALA A 247 8.05 -2.77 7.78
CA ALA A 247 8.59 -3.53 6.66
C ALA A 247 10.13 -3.62 6.75
N PRO A 248 10.71 -4.83 6.93
CA PRO A 248 12.13 -5.00 7.26
C PRO A 248 13.08 -4.64 6.11
N TYR A 249 12.56 -4.56 4.89
CA TYR A 249 13.38 -4.36 3.69
C TYR A 249 13.33 -2.94 3.15
N LEU A 250 12.34 -2.13 3.54
CA LEU A 250 12.13 -0.78 3.04
C LEU A 250 12.75 0.24 3.99
N SER A 251 13.60 1.12 3.45
CA SER A 251 13.96 2.36 4.13
C SER A 251 12.83 3.40 3.98
N PRO A 252 12.87 4.52 4.72
CA PRO A 252 11.91 5.61 4.54
C PRO A 252 11.82 6.12 3.09
N ASP A 253 12.95 6.18 2.38
CA ASP A 253 13.00 6.67 1.00
C ASP A 253 12.40 5.68 -0.02
N ASP A 254 12.28 4.40 0.34
CA ASP A 254 11.67 3.38 -0.52
C ASP A 254 10.13 3.41 -0.47
N LYS A 255 9.53 4.04 0.55
CA LYS A 255 8.08 4.02 0.83
C LYS A 255 7.34 5.12 0.06
N LYS A 256 6.76 4.77 -1.08
CA LYS A 256 6.08 5.75 -1.97
C LYS A 256 4.75 6.24 -1.41
N TYR A 257 4.08 5.43 -0.60
CA TYR A 257 2.68 5.67 -0.20
C TYR A 257 2.52 6.38 1.15
N THR A 258 3.58 6.95 1.72
CA THR A 258 3.57 7.54 3.07
C THR A 258 2.46 8.59 3.28
N ASN A 259 2.27 9.51 2.34
CA ASN A 259 1.21 10.53 2.44
C ASN A 259 -0.20 9.93 2.31
N THR A 260 -0.39 8.98 1.39
CA THR A 260 -1.67 8.30 1.21
C THR A 260 -2.00 7.41 2.41
N LEU A 261 -0.98 6.86 3.07
CA LEU A 261 -1.10 6.07 4.28
C LEU A 261 -1.56 6.93 5.46
N GLU A 262 -1.02 8.15 5.64
CA GLU A 262 -1.47 9.09 6.68
C GLU A 262 -2.98 9.32 6.59
N TYR A 263 -3.49 9.63 5.39
CA TYR A 263 -4.94 9.80 5.18
C TYR A 263 -5.75 8.53 5.50
N LYS A 264 -5.26 7.36 5.06
CA LYS A 264 -5.92 6.08 5.31
C LYS A 264 -5.96 5.76 6.81
N LYS A 265 -4.90 6.07 7.56
CA LYS A 265 -4.83 5.92 9.01
C LYS A 265 -5.89 6.76 9.70
N ASP A 266 -5.94 8.07 9.42
CA ASP A 266 -6.96 8.96 9.99
C ASP A 266 -8.38 8.45 9.71
N SER A 267 -8.64 7.95 8.50
CA SER A 267 -9.93 7.38 8.13
C SER A 267 -10.31 6.16 8.96
N ILE A 268 -9.38 5.23 9.18
CA ILE A 268 -9.65 3.97 9.89
C ILE A 268 -9.72 4.18 11.40
N ASP A 269 -8.91 5.09 11.92
CA ASP A 269 -8.98 5.47 13.33
C ASP A 269 -10.27 6.25 13.63
N TYR A 270 -10.80 7.03 12.68
CA TYR A 270 -12.14 7.60 12.80
C TYR A 270 -13.23 6.52 12.86
N GLU A 271 -13.20 5.52 11.97
CA GLU A 271 -14.19 4.43 12.01
C GLU A 271 -14.11 3.63 13.32
N THR A 272 -12.91 3.53 13.92
CA THR A 272 -12.73 2.95 15.27
C THR A 272 -13.38 3.85 16.33
N LEU A 273 -13.04 5.15 16.36
CA LEU A 273 -13.57 6.13 17.30
C LEU A 273 -15.11 6.16 17.28
N LYS A 274 -15.70 6.13 16.09
CA LYS A 274 -17.16 6.14 15.89
C LYS A 274 -17.87 4.99 16.61
N LEU A 275 -17.25 3.81 16.71
CA LEU A 275 -17.81 2.65 17.42
C LEU A 275 -17.61 2.77 18.94
N GLU A 276 -16.53 3.40 19.38
CA GLU A 276 -16.18 3.55 20.79
C GLU A 276 -16.95 4.67 21.49
N VAL A 277 -17.26 5.75 20.78
CA VAL A 277 -18.07 6.88 21.28
C VAL A 277 -19.55 6.51 21.23
N ASN A 278 -19.95 5.60 22.11
CA ASN A 278 -21.31 5.07 22.22
C ASN A 278 -22.08 5.58 23.45
N SER A 279 -21.45 6.42 24.28
CA SER A 279 -22.06 7.02 25.46
C SER A 279 -21.43 8.37 25.81
N PRO A 280 -22.13 9.23 26.58
CA PRO A 280 -21.61 10.53 27.02
C PRO A 280 -20.26 10.45 27.76
N SER A 281 -20.03 9.38 28.54
CA SER A 281 -18.78 9.17 29.28
C SER A 281 -17.57 8.88 28.39
N LYS A 282 -17.80 8.55 27.11
CA LYS A 282 -16.75 8.29 26.11
C LYS A 282 -16.42 9.50 25.23
N LEU A 283 -17.09 10.64 25.40
CA LEU A 283 -16.84 11.84 24.60
C LEU A 283 -15.41 12.40 24.72
N GLY A 284 -14.70 12.07 25.82
CA GLY A 284 -13.29 12.42 25.99
C GLY A 284 -12.37 11.84 24.91
N LEU A 285 -12.71 10.68 24.33
CA LEU A 285 -11.94 10.04 23.24
C LEU A 285 -11.85 10.94 21.99
N ILE A 286 -12.85 11.81 21.78
CA ILE A 286 -12.83 12.76 20.66
C ILE A 286 -11.64 13.72 20.83
N LYS A 287 -11.36 14.19 22.05
CA LYS A 287 -10.22 15.08 22.31
C LYS A 287 -8.89 14.42 21.93
N GLU A 288 -8.70 13.19 22.36
CA GLU A 288 -7.49 12.40 22.07
C GLU A 288 -7.31 12.18 20.56
N TYR A 289 -8.41 11.88 19.87
CA TYR A 289 -8.42 11.76 18.41
C TYR A 289 -8.00 13.08 17.74
N LEU A 290 -8.61 14.21 18.14
CA LEU A 290 -8.31 15.52 17.56
C LEU A 290 -6.84 15.91 17.72
N LEU A 291 -6.19 15.56 18.83
CA LEU A 291 -4.79 15.89 19.09
C LEU A 291 -3.80 15.14 18.18
N THR A 292 -4.17 13.96 17.70
CA THR A 292 -3.24 13.04 16.99
C THR A 292 -3.46 12.98 15.48
N HIS A 293 -4.67 13.32 15.02
CA HIS A 293 -5.08 13.27 13.62
C HIS A 293 -5.11 14.66 13.03
N LYS A 294 -4.99 14.84 11.70
CA LYS A 294 -4.82 16.17 11.08
C LYS A 294 -5.85 16.51 10.03
N TYR A 295 -6.43 15.53 9.35
CA TYR A 295 -7.30 15.81 8.22
C TYR A 295 -8.63 16.41 8.68
N LYS A 296 -8.97 17.59 8.15
CA LYS A 296 -10.15 18.36 8.54
C LYS A 296 -11.44 17.56 8.40
N GLU A 297 -11.56 16.77 7.33
CA GLU A 297 -12.73 15.93 7.08
C GLU A 297 -13.03 14.99 8.26
N PHE A 298 -12.01 14.28 8.76
CA PHE A 298 -12.19 13.32 9.85
C PHE A 298 -12.33 14.02 11.20
N ARG A 299 -11.61 15.12 11.44
CA ARG A 299 -11.82 15.97 12.63
C ARG A 299 -13.24 16.53 12.69
N ASP A 300 -13.78 17.02 11.58
CA ASP A 300 -15.17 17.49 11.49
C ASP A 300 -16.17 16.36 11.78
N LYS A 301 -15.92 15.16 11.25
CA LYS A 301 -16.76 13.98 11.53
C LYS A 301 -16.66 13.52 12.98
N ALA A 302 -15.47 13.49 13.57
CA ALA A 302 -15.26 13.20 14.99
C ALA A 302 -15.99 14.23 15.85
N ASN A 303 -15.96 15.50 15.44
CA ASN A 303 -16.65 16.55 16.16
C ASN A 303 -18.17 16.35 16.21
N LYS A 304 -18.76 15.84 15.12
CA LYS A 304 -20.19 15.52 15.00
C LYS A 304 -20.64 14.35 15.87
N LEU A 305 -19.73 13.51 16.37
CA LEU A 305 -20.09 12.39 17.26
C LEU A 305 -20.68 12.87 18.60
N ARG A 306 -20.49 14.14 18.97
CA ARG A 306 -21.08 14.73 20.19
C ARG A 306 -22.58 14.94 20.07
N VAL A 307 -23.06 15.28 18.86
CA VAL A 307 -24.41 15.79 18.60
C VAL A 307 -25.51 14.89 19.16
N PRO A 308 -25.48 13.55 19.01
CA PRO A 308 -26.53 12.68 19.56
C PRO A 308 -26.67 12.74 21.09
N PHE A 309 -25.60 13.11 21.80
CA PHE A 309 -25.57 13.17 23.26
C PHE A 309 -25.88 14.57 23.79
N GLU A 310 -25.98 15.59 22.94
CA GLU A 310 -26.23 16.98 23.35
C GLU A 310 -27.72 17.20 23.61
N GLN A 311 -28.09 17.30 24.88
CA GLN A 311 -29.48 17.55 25.27
C GLN A 311 -29.82 19.04 25.16
N GLN A 312 -29.00 19.89 25.76
CA GLN A 312 -29.16 21.35 25.74
C GLN A 312 -27.83 22.03 25.49
N LEU A 313 -27.88 23.13 24.75
CA LEU A 313 -26.73 24.00 24.54
C LEU A 313 -27.19 25.46 24.69
N ILE A 314 -26.46 26.24 25.48
CA ILE A 314 -26.63 27.69 25.57
C ILE A 314 -25.36 28.33 25.03
N TRP A 315 -25.52 29.07 23.94
CA TRP A 315 -24.48 29.94 23.41
C TRP A 315 -24.78 31.37 23.81
N SER A 316 -23.76 32.13 24.20
CA SER A 316 -23.93 33.52 24.60
C SER A 316 -22.70 34.36 24.28
N ASN A 317 -22.93 35.62 23.96
CA ASN A 317 -21.94 36.68 23.93
C ASN A 317 -22.54 37.93 24.61
N PRO A 318 -21.85 39.08 24.67
CA PRO A 318 -22.34 40.24 25.41
C PRO A 318 -23.70 40.79 24.95
N THR A 319 -24.06 40.58 23.69
CA THR A 319 -25.30 41.12 23.10
C THR A 319 -26.36 40.06 22.84
N THR A 320 -26.00 38.78 22.81
CA THR A 320 -26.86 37.74 22.28
C THR A 320 -26.79 36.46 23.12
N ILE A 321 -27.94 35.84 23.35
CA ILE A 321 -28.06 34.53 23.99
C ILE A 321 -28.92 33.64 23.09
N GLN A 322 -28.46 32.43 22.81
CA GLN A 322 -29.15 31.42 22.02
C GLN A 322 -29.25 30.13 22.82
N ALA A 323 -30.44 29.53 22.87
CA ALA A 323 -30.71 28.30 23.59
C ALA A 323 -31.18 27.23 22.60
N TYR A 324 -30.53 26.08 22.65
CA TYR A 324 -30.74 24.93 21.78
C TYR A 324 -31.21 23.73 22.60
N THR A 325 -32.03 22.89 21.99
CA THR A 325 -32.49 21.62 22.55
C THR A 325 -32.39 20.55 21.48
N HIS A 326 -31.66 19.46 21.74
CA HIS A 326 -31.34 18.41 20.78
C HIS A 326 -30.82 18.98 19.43
N GLY A 327 -29.93 19.97 19.51
CA GLY A 327 -29.35 20.65 18.34
C GLY A 327 -30.27 21.64 17.62
N LEU A 328 -31.55 21.76 18.00
CA LEU A 328 -32.50 22.71 17.41
C LEU A 328 -32.49 24.02 18.20
N LEU A 329 -32.35 25.15 17.51
CA LEU A 329 -32.40 26.49 18.13
C LEU A 329 -33.83 26.77 18.60
N MET A 330 -34.07 26.86 19.89
CA MET A 330 -35.42 27.05 20.44
C MET A 330 -35.74 28.53 20.69
N LYS A 331 -34.74 29.29 21.13
CA LYS A 331 -34.89 30.70 21.48
C LYS A 331 -33.61 31.47 21.26
N SER A 332 -33.71 32.72 20.79
CA SER A 332 -32.60 33.67 20.76
C SER A 332 -33.03 35.03 21.27
N ASN A 333 -32.24 35.65 22.13
CA ASN A 333 -32.44 37.02 22.60
C ASN A 333 -31.24 37.86 22.19
N GLU A 334 -31.47 39.05 21.66
CA GLU A 334 -30.44 40.02 21.31
C GLU A 334 -30.78 41.38 21.95
N THR A 335 -29.81 41.98 22.63
CA THR A 335 -29.91 43.33 23.20
C THR A 335 -28.82 44.20 22.57
N LYS A 336 -29.22 45.22 21.80
CA LYS A 336 -28.30 46.15 21.15
C LYS A 336 -28.84 47.57 21.23
N ASN A 337 -28.04 48.51 21.72
CA ASN A 337 -28.39 49.94 21.80
C ASN A 337 -29.75 50.21 22.49
N GLY A 338 -30.08 49.46 23.55
CA GLY A 338 -31.35 49.59 24.28
C GLY A 338 -32.57 48.92 23.62
N LYS A 339 -32.40 48.35 22.42
CA LYS A 339 -33.42 47.54 21.74
C LYS A 339 -33.25 46.07 22.12
N SER A 340 -34.33 45.42 22.52
CA SER A 340 -34.37 43.98 22.81
C SER A 340 -35.15 43.25 21.72
N THR A 341 -34.58 42.19 21.16
CA THR A 341 -35.22 41.34 20.15
C THR A 341 -35.20 39.90 20.61
N GLN A 342 -36.37 39.31 20.80
CA GLN A 342 -36.54 37.90 21.12
C GLN A 342 -37.08 37.15 19.90
N LYS A 343 -36.50 35.99 19.59
CA LYS A 343 -37.03 35.05 18.60
C LYS A 343 -37.32 33.71 19.27
N THR A 344 -38.50 33.16 19.01
CA THR A 344 -38.89 31.80 19.39
C THR A 344 -39.10 30.98 18.13
N TYR A 345 -38.56 29.77 18.12
CA TYR A 345 -38.56 28.87 16.96
C TYR A 345 -39.45 27.68 17.26
N THR A 346 -40.20 27.23 16.27
CA THR A 346 -41.14 26.10 16.39
C THR A 346 -40.88 25.10 15.27
N TYR A 347 -40.85 23.83 15.63
CA TYR A 347 -40.53 22.72 14.74
C TYR A 347 -41.70 21.73 14.68
N ASP A 348 -41.80 21.00 13.58
CA ASP A 348 -42.74 19.87 13.47
C ASP A 348 -42.15 18.57 14.07
N GLU A 349 -42.94 17.50 14.02
CA GLU A 349 -42.57 16.16 14.53
C GLU A 349 -41.34 15.56 13.82
N ASN A 350 -41.03 16.03 12.60
CA ASN A 350 -39.85 15.60 11.84
C ASN A 350 -38.64 16.52 12.09
N GLY A 351 -38.73 17.47 13.04
CA GLY A 351 -37.66 18.41 13.36
C GLY A 351 -37.48 19.53 12.33
N ARG A 352 -38.45 19.75 11.44
CA ARG A 352 -38.39 20.82 10.42
C ARG A 352 -38.94 22.13 11.00
N LEU A 353 -38.26 23.24 10.77
CA LEU A 353 -38.64 24.55 11.28
C LEU A 353 -39.92 25.02 10.60
N VAL A 354 -41.02 25.19 11.34
CA VAL A 354 -42.33 25.61 10.79
C VAL A 354 -42.65 27.07 11.05
N SER A 355 -42.13 27.65 12.13
CA SER A 355 -42.40 29.05 12.48
C SER A 355 -41.27 29.69 13.29
N ILE A 356 -41.06 30.98 13.06
CA ILE A 356 -40.27 31.87 13.91
C ILE A 356 -41.16 33.04 14.32
N LYS A 357 -41.31 33.26 15.63
CA LYS A 357 -41.93 34.47 16.18
C LYS A 357 -40.85 35.41 16.69
N GLU A 358 -40.75 36.58 16.08
CA GLU A 358 -39.82 37.65 16.48
C GLU A 358 -40.60 38.78 17.18
N VAL A 359 -40.22 39.09 18.41
CA VAL A 359 -40.75 40.20 19.20
C VAL A 359 -39.62 41.19 19.44
N THR A 360 -39.82 42.42 19.00
CA THR A 360 -38.89 43.52 19.19
C THR A 360 -39.50 44.54 20.13
N GLU A 361 -38.78 44.86 21.21
CA GLU A 361 -39.09 45.91 22.17
C GLU A 361 -38.14 47.10 21.97
N ASP A 362 -38.70 48.22 21.56
CA ASP A 362 -38.08 49.55 21.43
C ASP A 362 -39.08 50.61 21.95
N LYS A 363 -39.12 51.82 21.39
CA LYS A 363 -40.18 52.84 21.56
C LYS A 363 -41.61 52.35 21.23
N GLY A 364 -41.77 51.07 20.88
CA GLY A 364 -43.02 50.30 20.78
C GLY A 364 -42.72 48.80 20.54
N THR A 365 -43.74 47.94 20.71
CA THR A 365 -43.61 46.49 20.46
C THR A 365 -43.95 46.14 19.01
N THR A 366 -43.00 45.56 18.28
CA THR A 366 -43.21 45.00 16.93
C THR A 366 -43.13 43.49 16.98
N THR A 367 -44.12 42.81 16.38
CA THR A 367 -44.14 41.34 16.29
C THR A 367 -44.17 40.90 14.84
N LEU A 368 -43.17 40.13 14.43
CA LEU A 368 -43.08 39.49 13.12
C LEU A 368 -43.25 37.98 13.29
N GLN A 369 -43.92 37.35 12.34
CA GLN A 369 -44.02 35.89 12.26
C GLN A 369 -43.53 35.43 10.91
N THR A 370 -42.55 34.53 10.89
CA THR A 370 -42.08 33.84 9.70
C THR A 370 -42.63 32.43 9.71
N ASN A 371 -43.32 32.01 8.65
CA ASN A 371 -43.83 30.66 8.48
C ASN A 371 -43.11 29.97 7.33
N PHE A 372 -42.94 28.65 7.44
CA PHE A 372 -42.26 27.80 6.47
C PHE A 372 -43.21 26.72 5.98
N LEU A 373 -43.34 26.59 4.66
CA LEU A 373 -44.16 25.59 4.01
C LEU A 373 -43.27 24.55 3.32
N TYR A 374 -43.63 23.29 3.51
CA TYR A 374 -42.91 22.15 2.96
C TYR A 374 -43.79 21.38 1.96
N ASP A 375 -43.18 20.88 0.90
CA ASP A 375 -43.84 19.94 0.00
C ASP A 375 -43.91 18.52 0.61
N SER A 376 -44.54 17.58 -0.11
CA SER A 376 -44.66 16.18 0.32
C SER A 376 -43.33 15.44 0.41
N GLN A 377 -42.27 15.96 -0.22
CA GLN A 377 -40.91 15.41 -0.14
C GLN A 377 -40.12 16.03 1.02
N GLY A 378 -40.68 17.02 1.72
CA GLY A 378 -40.04 17.71 2.83
C GLY A 378 -39.11 18.86 2.40
N ASN A 379 -39.18 19.31 1.16
CA ASN A 379 -38.44 20.50 0.72
C ASN A 379 -39.21 21.77 1.13
N CYS A 380 -38.51 22.77 1.66
CA CYS A 380 -39.13 24.05 2.02
C CYS A 380 -39.38 24.89 0.76
N VAL A 381 -40.61 24.87 0.25
CA VAL A 381 -41.00 25.54 -1.00
C VAL A 381 -41.32 27.02 -0.80
N GLU A 382 -41.75 27.40 0.40
CA GLU A 382 -42.13 28.78 0.70
C GLU A 382 -41.72 29.17 2.12
N GLU A 383 -41.25 30.40 2.27
CA GLU A 383 -40.97 31.07 3.53
C GLU A 383 -41.60 32.47 3.48
N VAL A 384 -42.50 32.80 4.40
CA VAL A 384 -43.21 34.10 4.41
C VAL A 384 -43.11 34.73 5.78
N GLN A 385 -42.64 35.98 5.84
CA GLN A 385 -42.64 36.80 7.04
C GLN A 385 -43.73 37.87 6.97
N VAL A 386 -44.57 37.92 8.00
CA VAL A 386 -45.65 38.90 8.14
C VAL A 386 -45.49 39.71 9.42
N ASN A 387 -45.90 40.98 9.36
CA ASN A 387 -46.09 41.78 10.57
C ASN A 387 -47.46 41.46 11.17
N GLN A 388 -47.48 40.87 12.38
CA GLN A 388 -48.72 40.38 13.00
C GLN A 388 -49.75 41.47 13.31
N ARG A 389 -49.33 42.74 13.44
CA ARG A 389 -50.26 43.84 13.72
C ARG A 389 -50.92 44.35 12.45
N SER A 390 -50.13 44.56 11.39
CA SER A 390 -50.62 45.12 10.12
C SER A 390 -51.11 44.06 9.13
N MET A 391 -50.81 42.78 9.39
CA MET A 391 -51.05 41.64 8.50
C MET A 391 -50.41 41.80 7.11
N LYS A 392 -49.38 42.66 6.99
CA LYS A 392 -48.65 42.86 5.74
C LYS A 392 -47.45 41.92 5.66
N GLU A 393 -47.23 41.34 4.48
CA GLU A 393 -46.00 40.63 4.15
C GLU A 393 -44.81 41.60 4.15
N VAL A 394 -43.76 41.21 4.87
CA VAL A 394 -42.47 41.93 4.95
C VAL A 394 -41.48 41.29 3.99
N TYR A 395 -41.53 39.97 3.86
CA TYR A 395 -40.64 39.17 3.04
C TYR A 395 -41.30 37.86 2.63
N LYS A 396 -40.97 37.38 1.44
CA LYS A 396 -41.41 36.10 0.89
C LYS A 396 -40.31 35.46 0.06
N ARG A 397 -39.96 34.20 0.33
CA ARG A 397 -39.05 33.40 -0.49
C ARG A 397 -39.76 32.18 -1.06
N LEU A 398 -39.55 31.95 -2.34
CA LEU A 398 -40.13 30.87 -3.11
C LEU A 398 -39.02 30.03 -3.71
N ARG A 399 -39.17 28.71 -3.59
CA ARG A 399 -38.27 27.71 -4.15
C ARG A 399 -39.06 26.64 -4.89
N ALA A 400 -38.59 26.29 -6.08
CA ALA A 400 -39.07 25.13 -6.82
C ALA A 400 -38.00 24.04 -6.82
N PHE A 401 -38.41 22.79 -6.70
CA PHE A 401 -37.53 21.62 -6.68
C PHE A 401 -37.91 20.65 -7.81
N SER A 402 -36.93 19.92 -8.32
CA SER A 402 -37.17 18.77 -9.19
C SER A 402 -37.70 17.59 -8.39
N THR A 403 -38.14 16.54 -9.07
CA THR A 403 -38.55 15.28 -8.42
C THR A 403 -37.41 14.59 -7.66
N LEU A 404 -36.16 14.93 -7.96
CA LEU A 404 -34.95 14.45 -7.28
C LEU A 404 -34.49 15.40 -6.15
N GLY A 405 -35.27 16.43 -5.79
CA GLY A 405 -34.93 17.38 -4.73
C GLY A 405 -33.92 18.45 -5.13
N VAL A 406 -33.63 18.63 -6.43
CA VAL A 406 -32.69 19.66 -6.91
C VAL A 406 -33.41 21.00 -7.05
N ILE A 407 -32.84 22.08 -6.51
CA ILE A 407 -33.40 23.43 -6.62
C ILE A 407 -33.42 23.87 -8.10
N LEU A 408 -34.61 24.12 -8.63
CA LEU A 408 -34.86 24.66 -9.97
C LEU A 408 -34.91 26.19 -9.97
N SER A 409 -35.48 26.78 -8.93
CA SER A 409 -35.52 28.22 -8.73
C SER A 409 -35.49 28.57 -7.24
N ASP A 410 -34.89 29.71 -6.91
CA ASP A 410 -34.88 30.29 -5.56
C ASP A 410 -34.89 31.81 -5.69
N SER A 411 -35.97 32.41 -5.20
CA SER A 411 -36.15 33.86 -5.23
C SER A 411 -36.69 34.36 -3.90
N ALA A 412 -36.23 35.52 -3.48
CA ALA A 412 -36.62 36.18 -2.24
C ALA A 412 -37.04 37.63 -2.51
N PHE A 413 -38.29 37.96 -2.20
CA PHE A 413 -38.89 39.28 -2.35
C PHE A 413 -39.06 39.94 -0.99
N TYR A 414 -38.77 41.24 -0.91
CA TYR A 414 -38.96 42.06 0.28
C TYR A 414 -39.90 43.21 -0.02
N GLN A 415 -40.67 43.63 0.98
CA GLN A 415 -41.61 44.75 0.88
C GLN A 415 -40.94 46.07 0.44
N SER A 416 -39.64 46.23 0.68
CA SER A 416 -38.85 47.38 0.22
C SER A 416 -38.68 47.45 -1.31
N GLY A 417 -39.11 46.43 -2.05
CA GLY A 417 -38.86 46.28 -3.49
C GLY A 417 -37.52 45.62 -3.81
N LYS A 418 -36.86 45.01 -2.82
CA LYS A 418 -35.66 44.20 -3.02
C LYS A 418 -36.04 42.79 -3.48
N LEU A 419 -35.38 42.28 -4.50
CA LEU A 419 -35.51 40.92 -5.03
C LEU A 419 -34.12 40.27 -5.06
N ILE A 420 -34.01 39.03 -4.57
CA ILE A 420 -32.78 38.24 -4.64
C ILE A 420 -33.09 36.99 -5.45
N ILE A 421 -32.27 36.68 -6.45
CA ILE A 421 -32.37 35.48 -7.27
C ILE A 421 -31.10 34.65 -7.07
N ARG A 422 -31.24 33.36 -6.78
CA ARG A 422 -30.12 32.44 -6.56
C ARG A 422 -30.06 31.35 -7.61
N LYS A 423 -28.84 30.95 -7.94
CA LYS A 423 -28.51 29.87 -8.87
C LYS A 423 -27.63 28.87 -8.16
N TYR A 424 -27.86 27.59 -8.42
CA TYR A 424 -27.14 26.49 -7.78
C TYR A 424 -26.35 25.67 -8.80
N HIS A 425 -25.24 25.11 -8.36
CA HIS A 425 -24.41 24.23 -9.16
C HIS A 425 -25.17 22.92 -9.40
N PRO A 426 -25.41 22.51 -10.65
CA PRO A 426 -26.33 21.41 -10.96
C PRO A 426 -25.91 20.05 -10.38
N GLN A 427 -24.60 19.82 -10.21
CA GLN A 427 -24.07 18.55 -9.67
C GLN A 427 -23.78 18.59 -8.16
N LEU A 428 -23.50 19.78 -7.61
CA LEU A 428 -23.04 19.90 -6.20
C LEU A 428 -24.15 20.39 -5.28
N GLY A 429 -25.22 21.00 -5.82
CA GLY A 429 -26.28 21.64 -5.04
C GLY A 429 -25.81 22.88 -4.26
N LEU A 430 -24.59 23.38 -4.51
CA LEU A 430 -24.00 24.54 -3.84
C LEU A 430 -24.37 25.85 -4.56
N LEU A 431 -24.43 26.98 -3.85
CA LEU A 431 -24.79 28.29 -4.39
C LEU A 431 -23.76 28.76 -5.43
N ALA A 432 -24.09 28.65 -6.72
CA ALA A 432 -23.21 29.06 -7.82
C ALA A 432 -23.29 30.57 -8.13
N GLY A 433 -24.41 31.22 -7.82
CA GLY A 433 -24.52 32.66 -7.95
C GLY A 433 -25.75 33.26 -7.29
N GLU A 434 -25.68 34.54 -7.01
CA GLU A 434 -26.76 35.33 -6.43
C GLU A 434 -26.81 36.70 -7.12
N THR A 435 -27.98 37.18 -7.49
CA THR A 435 -28.17 38.54 -8.02
C THR A 435 -29.21 39.26 -7.19
N VAL A 436 -28.84 40.44 -6.69
CA VAL A 436 -29.70 41.31 -5.91
C VAL A 436 -30.20 42.43 -6.80
N TYR A 437 -31.51 42.64 -6.78
CA TYR A 437 -32.19 43.73 -7.46
C TYR A 437 -32.86 44.64 -6.44
N GLU A 438 -32.82 45.94 -6.69
CA GLU A 438 -33.63 46.93 -5.98
C GLU A 438 -34.50 47.66 -7.00
N LYS A 439 -35.82 47.62 -6.82
CA LYS A 439 -36.79 48.21 -7.75
C LYS A 439 -36.55 47.74 -9.20
N ASN A 440 -36.27 46.45 -9.37
CA ASN A 440 -35.95 45.78 -10.65
C ASN A 440 -34.63 46.17 -11.31
N ILE A 441 -33.75 46.91 -10.62
CA ILE A 441 -32.42 47.24 -11.11
C ILE A 441 -31.40 46.35 -10.39
N PRO A 442 -30.52 45.62 -11.08
CA PRO A 442 -29.49 44.83 -10.42
C PRO A 442 -28.50 45.76 -9.69
N VAL A 443 -28.25 45.48 -8.40
CA VAL A 443 -27.35 46.27 -7.54
C VAL A 443 -26.11 45.48 -7.10
N SER A 444 -26.18 44.15 -7.12
CA SER A 444 -25.01 43.29 -6.99
C SER A 444 -25.23 41.93 -7.63
N SER A 445 -24.15 41.30 -8.06
CA SER A 445 -24.17 39.90 -8.52
C SER A 445 -22.92 39.18 -8.03
N VAL A 446 -23.10 37.98 -7.49
CA VAL A 446 -22.05 37.10 -7.00
C VAL A 446 -22.01 35.83 -7.85
N ILE A 447 -20.81 35.35 -8.14
CA ILE A 447 -20.55 34.06 -8.78
C ILE A 447 -19.52 33.31 -7.94
N ASN A 448 -19.83 32.08 -7.57
CA ASN A 448 -18.93 31.19 -6.81
C ASN A 448 -18.45 30.04 -7.70
N GLN A 449 -17.18 29.69 -7.54
CA GLN A 449 -16.55 28.54 -8.17
C GLN A 449 -16.03 27.58 -7.12
N TYR A 450 -16.17 26.29 -7.38
CA TYR A 450 -15.85 25.22 -6.43
C TYR A 450 -14.83 24.25 -7.03
N ASN A 451 -13.99 23.67 -6.18
CA ASN A 451 -13.15 22.54 -6.57
C ASN A 451 -13.95 21.21 -6.55
N LYS A 452 -13.29 20.11 -6.93
CA LYS A 452 -13.88 18.76 -6.95
C LYS A 452 -14.33 18.25 -5.57
N LYS A 453 -13.81 18.82 -4.48
CA LYS A 453 -14.21 18.49 -3.10
C LYS A 453 -15.39 19.35 -2.61
N GLY A 454 -15.94 20.23 -3.44
CA GLY A 454 -17.02 21.15 -3.07
C GLY A 454 -16.59 22.35 -2.24
N GLN A 455 -15.28 22.63 -2.13
CA GLN A 455 -14.77 23.81 -1.44
C GLN A 455 -14.78 25.00 -2.41
N ILE A 456 -15.14 26.19 -1.92
CA ILE A 456 -15.10 27.42 -2.72
C ILE A 456 -13.64 27.76 -3.01
N ILE A 457 -13.30 28.04 -4.27
CA ILE A 457 -11.93 28.43 -4.68
C ILE A 457 -11.88 29.86 -5.20
N LYS A 458 -13.01 30.38 -5.67
CA LYS A 458 -13.12 31.73 -6.18
C LYS A 458 -14.53 32.27 -5.95
N ARG A 459 -14.61 33.50 -5.49
CA ARG A 459 -15.84 34.30 -5.44
C ARG A 459 -15.61 35.57 -6.23
N GLU A 460 -16.52 35.88 -7.16
CA GLU A 460 -16.53 37.15 -7.88
C GLU A 460 -17.80 37.89 -7.56
N GLU A 461 -17.68 39.12 -7.10
CA GLU A 461 -18.81 40.01 -6.84
C GLU A 461 -18.69 41.24 -7.73
N THR A 462 -19.76 41.56 -8.46
CA THR A 462 -19.83 42.71 -9.37
C THR A 462 -20.91 43.67 -8.89
N PHE A 463 -20.60 44.95 -8.92
CA PHE A 463 -21.49 46.04 -8.52
C PHE A 463 -21.83 46.86 -9.77
N PRO A 464 -23.03 46.71 -10.34
CA PRO A 464 -23.49 47.57 -11.43
C PRO A 464 -23.36 49.05 -11.06
N LEU A 465 -22.88 49.84 -12.01
CA LEU A 465 -22.57 51.24 -11.75
C LEU A 465 -23.85 52.10 -11.79
N PRO A 466 -24.03 53.03 -10.85
CA PRO A 466 -25.08 54.05 -10.94
C PRO A 466 -24.81 54.99 -12.13
N LYS A 467 -25.78 55.86 -12.43
CA LYS A 467 -25.70 56.82 -13.54
C LYS A 467 -24.47 57.75 -13.46
N ASP A 468 -24.07 58.11 -12.24
CA ASP A 468 -22.92 58.98 -11.95
C ASP A 468 -22.03 58.33 -10.86
N PRO A 469 -21.18 57.34 -11.22
CA PRO A 469 -20.39 56.59 -10.25
C PRO A 469 -19.18 57.39 -9.75
N LEU A 470 -18.85 57.26 -8.45
CA LEU A 470 -17.62 57.84 -7.92
C LEU A 470 -16.41 57.05 -8.44
N PRO A 471 -15.30 57.71 -8.83
CA PRO A 471 -14.08 57.02 -9.28
C PRO A 471 -13.55 55.99 -8.27
N THR A 472 -13.73 56.25 -6.98
CA THR A 472 -13.28 55.42 -5.86
C THR A 472 -14.27 54.32 -5.46
N GLN A 473 -15.43 54.23 -6.11
CA GLN A 473 -16.41 53.18 -5.84
C GLN A 473 -15.89 51.83 -6.34
N VAL A 474 -16.16 50.75 -5.59
CA VAL A 474 -15.81 49.39 -6.02
C VAL A 474 -16.79 48.93 -7.11
N SER A 475 -16.26 48.51 -8.25
CA SER A 475 -17.03 47.97 -9.38
C SER A 475 -17.01 46.44 -9.40
N LYS A 476 -15.93 45.82 -8.91
CA LYS A 476 -15.76 44.37 -8.83
C LYS A 476 -14.88 43.99 -7.65
N GLN A 477 -15.18 42.87 -7.00
CA GLN A 477 -14.29 42.19 -6.07
C GLN A 477 -14.09 40.74 -6.49
N VAL A 478 -12.85 40.26 -6.39
CA VAL A 478 -12.49 38.86 -6.60
C VAL A 478 -11.77 38.34 -5.37
N ASP A 479 -12.30 37.26 -4.79
CA ASP A 479 -11.69 36.55 -3.69
C ASP A 479 -11.20 35.19 -4.17
N ILE A 480 -9.96 34.83 -3.82
CA ILE A 480 -9.33 33.54 -4.09
C ILE A 480 -9.09 32.83 -2.76
N TYR A 481 -9.55 31.59 -2.66
CA TYR A 481 -9.51 30.79 -1.44
C TYR A 481 -8.42 29.72 -1.55
N GLU A 482 -7.54 29.66 -0.56
CA GLU A 482 -6.39 28.75 -0.51
C GLU A 482 -6.54 27.79 0.68
N TYR A 483 -6.27 26.51 0.44
CA TYR A 483 -6.38 25.45 1.45
C TYR A 483 -5.06 24.71 1.62
N ASP A 484 -4.79 24.21 2.83
CA ASP A 484 -3.68 23.30 3.06
C ASP A 484 -3.97 21.87 2.57
N THR A 485 -2.98 20.99 2.69
CA THR A 485 -3.08 19.57 2.31
C THR A 485 -4.11 18.79 3.15
N TYR A 486 -4.43 19.27 4.36
CA TYR A 486 -5.36 18.65 5.30
C TYR A 486 -6.81 19.15 5.12
N GLY A 487 -7.03 20.17 4.29
CA GLY A 487 -8.34 20.70 3.92
C GLY A 487 -8.77 21.95 4.71
N TYR A 488 -7.88 22.58 5.47
CA TYR A 488 -8.15 23.83 6.19
C TYR A 488 -7.99 25.04 5.27
N LEU A 489 -8.91 26.00 5.37
CA LEU A 489 -8.81 27.28 4.66
C LEU A 489 -7.70 28.08 5.35
N THR A 490 -6.61 28.39 4.66
CA THR A 490 -5.47 29.08 5.28
C THR A 490 -5.43 30.56 4.91
N LYS A 491 -5.94 30.90 3.71
CA LYS A 491 -5.88 32.26 3.19
C LYS A 491 -7.01 32.58 2.25
N ILE A 492 -7.49 33.82 2.34
CA ILE A 492 -8.29 34.45 1.28
C ILE A 492 -7.52 35.65 0.77
N THR A 493 -7.18 35.66 -0.52
CA THR A 493 -6.63 36.83 -1.21
C THR A 493 -7.77 37.55 -1.92
N PHE A 494 -7.98 38.84 -1.64
CA PHE A 494 -9.01 39.63 -2.29
C PHE A 494 -8.41 40.76 -3.13
N GLU A 495 -9.02 41.03 -4.28
CA GLU A 495 -8.73 42.18 -5.14
C GLU A 495 -10.04 42.93 -5.43
N LYS A 496 -10.07 44.21 -5.12
CA LYS A 496 -11.16 45.14 -5.45
C LYS A 496 -10.72 46.03 -6.60
N THR A 497 -11.48 46.00 -7.68
CA THR A 497 -11.36 46.93 -8.81
C THR A 497 -12.30 48.10 -8.59
N LEU A 498 -11.78 49.32 -8.71
CA LEU A 498 -12.54 50.55 -8.61
C LEU A 498 -13.07 50.99 -10.00
N VAL A 499 -13.93 52.00 -10.04
CA VAL A 499 -14.50 52.51 -11.31
C VAL A 499 -13.44 53.13 -12.21
N ASN A 500 -12.43 53.79 -11.64
CA ASN A 500 -11.29 54.34 -12.37
C ASN A 500 -10.27 53.28 -12.81
N SER A 501 -10.57 51.99 -12.65
CA SER A 501 -9.69 50.84 -12.92
C SER A 501 -8.53 50.65 -11.94
N ASP A 502 -8.42 51.45 -10.88
CA ASP A 502 -7.45 51.19 -9.82
C ASP A 502 -7.81 49.90 -9.09
N LYS A 503 -6.78 49.22 -8.57
CA LYS A 503 -6.92 47.97 -7.83
C LYS A 503 -6.38 48.11 -6.42
N THR A 504 -7.15 47.60 -5.46
CA THR A 504 -6.72 47.45 -4.08
C THR A 504 -6.80 45.98 -3.70
N SER A 505 -5.77 45.46 -3.06
CA SER A 505 -5.70 44.04 -2.70
C SER A 505 -5.30 43.86 -1.25
N GLY A 506 -5.71 42.74 -0.67
CA GLY A 506 -5.30 42.33 0.66
C GLY A 506 -5.47 40.84 0.85
N SER A 507 -5.13 40.37 2.05
CA SER A 507 -5.31 38.96 2.40
C SER A 507 -5.78 38.80 3.83
N LEU A 508 -6.64 37.80 4.03
CA LEU A 508 -7.04 37.30 5.34
C LEU A 508 -6.33 35.98 5.58
N ILE A 509 -5.71 35.83 6.75
CA ILE A 509 -5.03 34.61 7.17
C ILE A 509 -5.86 33.94 8.26
N PHE A 510 -6.00 32.63 8.15
CA PHE A 510 -6.79 31.80 9.05
C PHE A 510 -5.86 30.89 9.85
N LEU A 511 -6.04 30.89 11.16
CA LEU A 511 -5.25 30.11 12.10
C LEU A 511 -6.14 29.06 12.78
N TYR A 512 -5.54 27.93 13.15
CA TYR A 512 -6.22 26.84 13.81
C TYR A 512 -5.43 26.36 15.04
N ASP A 513 -6.13 25.92 16.07
CA ASP A 513 -5.54 25.30 17.26
C ASP A 513 -5.15 23.82 17.02
N GLU A 514 -4.61 23.18 18.06
CA GLU A 514 -4.25 21.76 18.04
C GLU A 514 -5.45 20.82 17.80
N PHE A 515 -6.67 21.25 18.14
CA PHE A 515 -7.91 20.50 17.93
C PHE A 515 -8.54 20.76 16.54
N GLY A 516 -8.00 21.69 15.77
CA GLY A 516 -8.50 22.08 14.45
C GLY A 516 -9.64 23.10 14.46
N ASN A 517 -9.87 23.80 15.58
CA ASN A 517 -10.80 24.91 15.64
C ASN A 517 -10.14 26.18 15.10
N GLN A 518 -10.89 26.98 14.34
CA GLN A 518 -10.39 28.27 13.87
C GLN A 518 -10.24 29.22 15.06
N ILE A 519 -9.09 29.86 15.18
CA ILE A 519 -8.76 30.77 16.27
C ILE A 519 -8.49 32.19 15.78
N ASP A 520 -8.74 33.13 16.69
CA ASP A 520 -8.36 34.53 16.59
C ASP A 520 -7.13 34.77 17.46
N SER A 521 -6.07 35.33 16.87
CA SER A 521 -4.83 35.62 17.59
C SER A 521 -5.03 36.62 18.74
N ASN A 522 -6.08 37.43 18.66
CA ASN A 522 -6.43 38.43 19.67
C ASN A 522 -7.39 37.89 20.74
N ALA A 523 -7.59 36.58 20.82
CA ALA A 523 -8.44 35.96 21.85
C ALA A 523 -7.69 34.89 22.66
N TYR A 524 -8.28 34.53 23.81
CA TYR A 524 -8.00 33.33 24.58
C TYR A 524 -9.17 32.36 24.45
N TYR A 525 -8.87 31.06 24.50
CA TYR A 525 -9.86 29.99 24.36
C TYR A 525 -9.75 29.01 25.52
N GLU A 526 -10.87 28.62 26.09
CA GLU A 526 -10.98 27.52 27.06
C GLU A 526 -11.74 26.36 26.42
N TYR A 527 -11.36 25.13 26.76
CA TYR A 527 -11.91 23.91 26.15
C TYR A 527 -12.47 22.97 27.21
N ASP A 528 -13.54 22.24 26.86
CA ASP A 528 -14.07 21.17 27.71
C ASP A 528 -13.22 19.89 27.61
N SER A 529 -13.64 18.85 28.36
CA SER A 529 -12.99 17.53 28.37
C SER A 529 -13.05 16.82 27.01
N THR A 530 -13.88 17.29 26.09
CA THR A 530 -14.04 16.72 24.74
C THR A 530 -13.20 17.45 23.70
N GLY A 531 -12.54 18.57 24.03
CA GLY A 531 -11.76 19.38 23.09
C GLY A 531 -12.58 20.41 22.31
N ARG A 532 -13.85 20.64 22.68
CA ARG A 532 -14.66 21.74 22.16
C ARG A 532 -14.32 23.01 22.95
N TRP A 533 -14.10 24.13 22.28
CA TRP A 533 -13.95 25.39 22.99
C TRP A 533 -15.30 25.79 23.61
N ILE A 534 -15.28 26.21 24.87
CA ILE A 534 -16.45 26.61 25.66
C ILE A 534 -16.43 28.07 26.08
N GLN A 535 -15.28 28.73 25.96
CA GLN A 535 -15.15 30.17 26.18
C GLN A 535 -14.15 30.76 25.19
N LYS A 536 -14.49 31.91 24.61
CA LYS A 536 -13.59 32.76 23.83
C LYS A 536 -13.60 34.15 24.45
N THR A 537 -12.45 34.64 24.90
CA THR A 537 -12.31 35.97 25.54
C THR A 537 -11.37 36.85 24.73
N ASP A 538 -11.83 38.04 24.35
CA ASP A 538 -11.00 39.04 23.69
C ASP A 538 -9.87 39.53 24.62
N ARG A 539 -8.64 39.61 24.11
CA ARG A 539 -7.46 40.07 24.85
C ARG A 539 -7.53 41.56 25.20
N GLY A 540 -8.19 42.35 24.36
CA GLY A 540 -8.33 43.80 24.52
C GLY A 540 -9.53 44.20 25.38
N ASP A 541 -10.53 43.33 25.52
CA ASP A 541 -11.73 43.59 26.33
C ASP A 541 -12.31 42.30 26.92
N ALA A 542 -12.02 42.04 28.21
CA ALA A 542 -12.55 40.86 28.90
C ALA A 542 -14.09 40.82 28.96
N LYS A 543 -14.79 41.96 28.80
CA LYS A 543 -16.26 41.97 28.71
C LYS A 543 -16.74 41.38 27.39
N ASN A 544 -15.91 41.41 26.35
CA ASN A 544 -16.16 40.76 25.08
C ASN A 544 -15.81 39.26 25.16
N THR A 545 -16.64 38.52 25.91
CA THR A 545 -16.52 37.08 26.11
C THR A 545 -17.71 36.34 25.51
N GLU A 546 -17.42 35.31 24.72
CA GLU A 546 -18.36 34.34 24.18
C GLU A 546 -18.27 33.04 24.99
N LYS A 547 -19.42 32.42 25.30
CA LYS A 547 -19.52 31.20 26.12
C LYS A 547 -20.48 30.19 25.53
N ILE A 548 -20.12 28.92 25.66
CA ILE A 548 -20.94 27.76 25.34
C ILE A 548 -21.10 26.92 26.61
N GLN A 549 -22.34 26.68 27.01
CA GLN A 549 -22.70 25.77 28.09
C GLN A 549 -23.47 24.59 27.49
N ILE A 550 -23.08 23.36 27.82
CA ILE A 550 -23.67 22.15 27.26
C ILE A 550 -24.10 21.23 28.38
N ILE A 551 -25.29 20.66 28.22
CA ILE A 551 -25.79 19.56 29.04
C ILE A 551 -25.86 18.34 28.14
N TYR A 552 -25.04 17.34 28.46
CA TYR A 552 -25.09 16.04 27.81
C TYR A 552 -26.17 15.16 28.48
N GLN A 553 -26.75 14.26 27.69
CA GLN A 553 -27.63 13.21 28.21
C GLN A 553 -26.88 12.39 29.27
N GLN A 554 -27.60 11.90 30.29
CA GLN A 554 -27.03 11.05 31.34
C GLN A 554 -26.98 9.59 30.92
#